data_AF-A0A154BWE5-F1
#
_entry.id   AF-A0A154BWE5-F1
#
_cell.length_a   1.000
_cell.length_b   1.000
_cell.length_c   1.000
_cell.angle_alpha   90.00
_cell.angle_beta   90.00
_cell.angle_gamma   90.00
#
_symmetry.space_group_name_H-M   'P 1'
#
loop_
_entity.id
_entity.type
_entity.pdbx_description
1 polymer ?
#
loop_
_entity_poly.entity_id
_entity_poly.type
_entity_poly.pdbx_seq_one_letter_code
_entity_poly.pdbx_strand_id
1 'polypeptide(L)'
;MQEESVLEFFQALGFEEIDIEDGLTALSVEFAPTGNYALITNEEGTLPEKLRQNLIFACYTPEGAYQWSVGFKNAYVFKEIWSTGEPLDQRCEAVRQYGESKETE
;
A
#
# COMPACT_ATOMS: atom_id res chain seq x y z
N MET A 1 -12.33 15.83 17.86
CA MET A 1 -12.14 15.44 16.45
C MET A 1 -10.93 14.54 16.48
N GLN A 2 -11.12 13.22 16.47
CA GLN A 2 -10.01 12.28 16.44
C GLN A 2 -9.46 12.33 15.01
N GLU A 3 -8.19 12.67 14.85
CA GLU A 3 -7.48 12.38 13.61
C GLU A 3 -7.58 10.87 13.41
N GLU A 4 -8.18 10.43 12.30
CA GLU A 4 -8.15 9.01 11.92
C GLU A 4 -6.69 8.57 11.88
N SER A 5 -6.35 7.56 12.68
CA SER A 5 -5.01 7.00 12.71
C SER A 5 -4.73 6.38 11.34
N VAL A 6 -3.49 6.52 10.86
CA VAL A 6 -3.10 5.93 9.57
C VAL A 6 -3.41 4.43 9.53
N LEU A 7 -3.15 3.78 10.64
CA LEU A 7 -3.46 2.38 10.90
C LEU A 7 -4.95 2.05 10.69
N GLU A 8 -5.86 2.81 11.31
CA GLU A 8 -7.32 2.61 11.17
C GLU A 8 -7.80 2.83 9.73
N PHE A 9 -7.24 3.84 9.05
CA PHE A 9 -7.56 4.13 7.66
C PHE A 9 -7.22 2.96 6.73
N PHE A 10 -6.04 2.36 6.90
CA PHE A 10 -5.60 1.24 6.09
C PHE A 10 -6.26 -0.09 6.51
N GLN A 11 -6.52 -0.31 7.80
CA GLN A 11 -7.31 -1.45 8.26
C GLN A 11 -8.71 -1.48 7.64
N ALA A 12 -9.36 -0.32 7.50
CA ALA A 12 -10.64 -0.23 6.80
C ALA A 12 -10.57 -0.62 5.31
N LEU A 13 -9.38 -0.60 4.70
CA LEU A 13 -9.14 -1.00 3.31
C LEU A 13 -8.72 -2.48 3.17
N GLY A 14 -8.57 -3.19 4.30
CA GLY A 14 -8.15 -4.59 4.37
C GLY A 14 -6.67 -4.80 4.62
N PHE A 15 -5.92 -3.78 5.02
CA PHE A 15 -4.51 -3.91 5.38
C PHE A 15 -4.35 -4.27 6.85
N GLU A 16 -3.29 -4.99 7.16
CA GLU A 16 -2.92 -5.37 8.51
C GLU A 16 -1.54 -4.82 8.84
N GLU A 17 -1.37 -4.31 10.05
CA GLU A 17 -0.04 -3.94 10.53
C GLU A 17 0.78 -5.20 10.78
N ILE A 18 1.99 -5.23 10.24
CA ILE A 18 2.96 -6.28 10.44
C ILE A 18 4.29 -5.69 10.94
N ASP A 19 4.96 -6.45 11.80
CA ASP A 19 6.36 -6.21 12.13
C ASP A 19 7.24 -6.71 10.97
N ILE A 20 8.04 -5.81 10.43
CA ILE A 20 9.12 -6.12 9.49
C ILE A 20 10.46 -6.21 10.25
N GLU A 21 11.50 -6.69 9.57
CA GLU A 21 12.83 -6.81 10.16
C GLU A 21 13.35 -5.46 10.71
N ASP A 22 14.20 -5.54 11.73
CA ASP A 22 14.75 -4.38 12.46
C ASP A 22 13.78 -3.66 13.42
N GLY A 23 12.64 -4.29 13.77
CA GLY A 23 11.66 -3.72 14.71
C GLY A 23 10.87 -2.55 14.11
N LEU A 24 10.86 -2.47 12.78
CA LEU A 24 10.05 -1.53 12.03
C LEU A 24 8.68 -2.16 11.80
N THR A 25 7.65 -1.33 11.62
CA THR A 25 6.31 -1.78 11.25
C THR A 25 5.97 -1.33 9.84
N ALA A 26 5.15 -2.11 9.15
CA ALA A 26 4.61 -1.80 7.83
C ALA A 26 3.18 -2.31 7.73
N LEU A 27 2.44 -1.82 6.73
CA LEU A 27 1.07 -2.30 6.47
C LEU A 27 1.11 -3.30 5.34
N SER A 28 0.61 -4.52 5.56
CA SER A 28 0.52 -5.55 4.53
C SER A 28 -0.90 -5.86 4.11
N VAL A 29 -1.09 -6.25 2.86
CA VAL A 29 -2.36 -6.80 2.38
C VAL A 29 -2.10 -7.95 1.41
N GLU A 30 -2.78 -9.06 1.60
CA GLU A 30 -2.84 -10.12 0.60
C GLU A 30 -3.96 -9.80 -0.39
N PHE A 31 -3.61 -9.61 -1.67
CA PHE A 31 -4.57 -9.20 -2.70
C PHE A 31 -4.86 -10.29 -3.72
N ALA A 32 -4.03 -11.34 -3.80
CA ALA A 32 -4.19 -12.42 -4.76
C ALA A 32 -4.26 -13.79 -4.07
N PRO A 33 -5.07 -14.73 -4.59
CA PRO A 33 -5.18 -16.10 -4.06
C PRO A 33 -3.90 -16.92 -4.24
N THR A 34 -2.95 -16.43 -5.03
CA THR A 34 -1.61 -16.99 -5.18
C THR A 34 -0.70 -16.72 -3.99
N GLY A 35 -1.14 -15.90 -3.02
CA GLY A 35 -0.35 -15.47 -1.86
C GLY A 35 0.52 -14.23 -2.15
N ASN A 36 0.26 -13.50 -3.23
CA ASN A 36 0.92 -12.23 -3.45
C ASN A 36 0.39 -11.19 -2.47
N TYR A 37 1.32 -10.47 -1.85
CA TYR A 37 1.03 -9.45 -0.88
C TYR A 37 1.69 -8.14 -1.25
N ALA A 38 1.11 -7.04 -0.78
CA ALA A 38 1.69 -5.73 -0.91
C ALA A 38 1.97 -5.14 0.46
N LEU A 39 3.00 -4.30 0.53
CA LEU A 39 3.40 -3.54 1.69
C LEU A 39 3.22 -2.05 1.40
N ILE A 40 2.68 -1.31 2.38
CA ILE A 40 2.65 0.14 2.38
C ILE A 40 3.63 0.64 3.44
N THR A 41 4.57 1.45 2.97
CA THR A 41 5.57 2.12 3.80
C THR A 41 5.62 3.61 3.43
N ASN A 42 6.32 4.39 4.23
CA ASN A 42 6.76 5.73 3.85
C ASN A 42 8.05 5.66 3.01
N GLU A 43 8.63 6.82 2.71
CA GLU A 43 9.89 6.96 1.96
C GLU A 43 11.12 6.39 2.71
N GLU A 44 11.00 6.20 4.03
CA GLU A 44 12.03 5.59 4.88
C GLU A 44 11.87 4.07 5.01
N GLY A 45 10.83 3.49 4.38
CA GLY A 45 10.54 2.05 4.47
C GLY A 45 9.84 1.62 5.77
N THR A 46 9.25 2.57 6.52
CA THR A 46 8.57 2.33 7.79
C THR A 46 7.08 2.69 7.72
N LEU A 47 6.33 2.40 8.77
CA LEU A 47 4.91 2.71 8.86
C LEU A 47 4.69 4.23 8.66
N PRO A 48 3.80 4.62 7.74
CA PRO A 48 3.45 6.02 7.59
C PRO A 48 2.80 6.61 8.84
N GLU A 49 3.35 7.74 9.31
CA GLU A 49 2.83 8.46 10.49
C GLU A 49 1.63 9.35 10.17
N LYS A 50 1.53 9.83 8.91
CA LYS A 50 0.50 10.77 8.46
C LYS A 50 -0.13 10.35 7.14
N LEU A 51 -1.44 10.49 7.03
CA LEU A 51 -2.17 10.23 5.78
C LEU A 51 -1.79 11.19 4.63
N ARG A 52 -1.24 12.36 4.95
CA ARG A 52 -0.85 13.39 3.98
C ARG A 52 0.61 13.32 3.53
N GLN A 53 1.37 12.35 4.02
CA GLN A 53 2.77 12.17 3.61
C GLN A 53 2.88 11.25 2.40
N ASN A 54 4.06 11.24 1.79
CA ASN A 54 4.36 10.33 0.70
C ASN A 54 4.36 8.88 1.18
N LEU A 55 3.80 8.00 0.35
CA LEU A 55 3.66 6.58 0.61
C LEU A 55 4.24 5.79 -0.55
N ILE A 56 4.80 4.64 -0.23
CA ILE A 56 5.27 3.66 -1.18
C ILE A 56 4.40 2.43 -1.01
N PHE A 57 3.71 2.04 -2.07
CA PHE A 57 3.05 0.75 -2.18
C PHE A 57 3.99 -0.18 -2.93
N ALA A 58 4.50 -1.23 -2.28
CA ALA A 58 5.41 -2.19 -2.87
C ALA A 58 4.76 -3.57 -2.90
N CYS A 59 4.79 -4.21 -4.06
CA CYS A 59 4.20 -5.51 -4.31
C CYS A 59 5.29 -6.60 -4.28
N TYR A 60 4.97 -7.72 -3.63
CA TYR A 60 5.87 -8.85 -3.43
C TYR A 60 5.18 -10.17 -3.80
N THR A 61 5.99 -11.15 -4.15
CA THR A 61 5.54 -12.54 -4.28
C THR A 61 5.40 -13.20 -2.90
N PRO A 62 4.64 -14.30 -2.76
CA PRO A 62 4.60 -15.09 -1.53
C PRO A 62 5.97 -15.56 -1.04
N GLU A 63 6.96 -15.63 -1.93
CA GLU A 63 8.34 -15.99 -1.61
C GLU A 63 9.15 -14.80 -1.04
N GLY A 64 8.53 -13.62 -0.91
CA GLY A 64 9.17 -12.39 -0.47
C GLY A 64 9.97 -11.68 -1.56
N ALA A 65 9.80 -12.06 -2.84
CA ALA A 65 10.52 -11.42 -3.93
C ALA A 65 9.82 -10.14 -4.38
N TYR A 66 10.56 -9.03 -4.44
CA TYR A 66 10.08 -7.75 -4.94
C TYR A 66 9.60 -7.86 -6.41
N GLN A 67 8.42 -7.30 -6.70
CA GLN A 67 7.86 -7.22 -8.04
C GLN A 67 7.95 -5.79 -8.59
N TRP A 68 7.23 -4.86 -7.95
CA TRP A 68 7.12 -3.46 -8.37
C TRP A 68 6.68 -2.59 -7.20
N SER A 69 6.85 -1.27 -7.32
CA SER A 69 6.36 -0.32 -6.32
C SER A 69 5.82 0.95 -6.98
N VAL A 70 4.90 1.61 -6.29
CA VAL A 70 4.26 2.86 -6.73
C VAL A 70 4.27 3.86 -5.59
N GLY A 71 4.80 5.05 -5.89
CA GLY A 71 4.79 6.18 -4.97
C GLY A 71 3.49 6.98 -5.06
N PHE A 72 2.86 7.22 -3.92
CA PHE A 72 1.69 8.07 -3.77
C PHE A 72 2.05 9.33 -2.98
N LYS A 73 1.46 10.47 -3.36
CA LYS A 73 1.63 11.73 -2.63
C LYS A 73 0.96 11.72 -1.25
N ASN A 74 -0.07 10.89 -1.07
CA ASN A 74 -0.84 10.76 0.15
C ASN A 74 -1.75 9.52 0.11
N ALA A 75 -2.21 9.09 1.29
CA ALA A 75 -3.08 7.93 1.48
C ALA A 75 -4.45 8.08 0.83
N TYR A 76 -4.93 9.32 0.68
CA TYR A 76 -6.23 9.60 0.07
C TYR A 76 -6.23 9.23 -1.41
N VAL A 77 -5.20 9.64 -2.17
CA VAL A 77 -5.05 9.25 -3.57
C VAL A 77 -4.97 7.74 -3.72
N PHE A 78 -4.20 7.07 -2.87
CA PHE A 78 -4.14 5.61 -2.85
C PHE A 78 -5.53 5.01 -2.62
N LYS A 79 -6.28 5.48 -1.62
CA LYS A 79 -7.63 4.99 -1.31
C LYS A 79 -8.59 5.19 -2.46
N GLU A 80 -8.55 6.33 -3.15
CA GLU A 80 -9.41 6.56 -4.31
C GLU A 80 -9.17 5.49 -5.39
N ILE A 81 -7.92 5.15 -5.67
CA ILE A 81 -7.55 4.12 -6.65
C ILE A 81 -7.82 2.72 -6.12
N TRP A 82 -7.59 2.47 -4.84
CA TRP A 82 -7.91 1.18 -4.22
C TRP A 82 -9.43 0.92 -4.21
N SER A 83 -10.26 1.96 -4.15
CA SER A 83 -11.71 1.83 -4.18
C SER A 83 -12.31 1.70 -5.58
N THR A 84 -11.56 1.82 -6.67
CA THR A 84 -12.13 1.74 -8.04
C THR A 84 -12.37 0.32 -8.52
N GLY A 85 -11.70 -0.68 -7.95
CA GLY A 85 -11.81 -2.08 -8.35
C GLY A 85 -12.38 -2.97 -7.26
N GLU A 86 -13.25 -3.91 -7.62
CA GLU A 86 -13.49 -5.12 -6.84
C GLU A 86 -13.36 -6.31 -7.81
N PRO A 87 -12.62 -7.39 -7.49
CA PRO A 87 -11.95 -7.76 -6.23
C PRO A 87 -10.57 -7.10 -5.99
N LEU A 88 -9.90 -7.43 -4.86
CA LEU A 88 -8.57 -6.91 -4.45
C LEU A 88 -7.50 -6.98 -5.56
N ASP A 89 -7.54 -8.03 -6.37
CA ASP A 89 -6.66 -8.21 -7.53
C ASP A 89 -6.76 -7.05 -8.53
N GLN A 90 -7.98 -6.64 -8.89
CA GLN A 90 -8.19 -5.48 -9.77
C GLN A 90 -7.77 -4.15 -9.12
N ARG A 91 -7.86 -4.04 -7.78
CA ARG A 91 -7.38 -2.84 -7.06
C ARG A 91 -5.87 -2.69 -7.22
N CYS A 92 -5.16 -3.81 -7.11
CA CYS A 92 -3.71 -3.86 -7.29
C CYS A 92 -3.31 -3.52 -8.73
N GLU A 93 -4.04 -4.04 -9.72
CA GLU A 93 -3.83 -3.65 -11.12
C GLU A 93 -4.07 -2.15 -11.36
N ALA A 94 -5.14 -1.57 -10.80
CA ALA A 94 -5.41 -0.13 -10.90
C ALA A 94 -4.28 0.72 -10.29
N VAL A 95 -3.75 0.31 -9.13
CA VAL A 95 -2.59 0.93 -8.48
C VAL A 95 -1.36 0.86 -9.38
N ARG A 96 -1.09 -0.30 -9.97
CA ARG A 96 0.02 -0.49 -10.91
C ARG A 96 -0.10 0.43 -12.12
N GLN A 97 -1.27 0.45 -12.77
CA GLN A 97 -1.52 1.31 -13.95
C GLN A 97 -1.37 2.80 -13.62
N TYR A 98 -1.78 3.22 -12.43
CA TYR A 98 -1.57 4.58 -11.97
C TYR A 98 -0.09 4.93 -11.85
N GLY A 99 0.73 4.02 -11.29
CA GLY A 99 2.17 4.20 -11.19
C GLY A 99 2.86 4.31 -12.54
N GLU A 100 2.52 3.42 -13.49
CA GLU A 100 3.07 3.46 -14.85
C GLU A 100 2.71 4.75 -15.59
N SER A 101 1.50 5.28 -15.35
CA SER A 101 1.05 6.56 -15.93
C SER A 101 1.81 7.77 -15.37
N LYS A 102 2.32 7.68 -14.14
CA LYS A 102 3.06 8.75 -13.44
C LYS A 102 4.54 8.83 -13.84
N GLU A 103 5.13 7.72 -14.27
CA GLU A 103 6.55 7.67 -14.66
C GLU A 103 6.81 8.26 -16.06
N THR A 104 5.75 8.60 -16.81
CA THR A 104 5.84 9.11 -18.19
C THR A 104 5.75 10.65 -18.30
N GLU A 105 5.75 11.39 -17.19
CA GLU A 105 5.67 12.88 -17.17
C GLU A 105 7.01 13.58 -16.94
#